data_AF-A0A9D8HJV9-F1
#
_entry.id   AF-A0A9D8HJV9-F1
#
_cell.length_a   1.000
_cell.length_b   1.000
_cell.length_c   1.000
_cell.angle_alpha   90.00
_cell.angle_beta   90.00
_cell.angle_gamma   90.00
#
_symmetry.space_group_name_H-M   'P 1'
#
loop_
_entity.id
_entity.type
_entity.pdbx_description
1 polymer ?
#
loop_
_entity_poly.entity_id
_entity_poly.type
_entity_poly.pdbx_seq_one_letter_code
_entity_poly.pdbx_strand_id
1 'polypeptide(L)' 'AAVIGAAAVLAFRPMLPYSLAFAAGAMIYVVIEELIPESQRNGNEDIATLATIGGFIVMMMLDVGLG' A
#
# COMPACT_ATOMS: atom_id res chain seq x y z
N ALA A 1 2.42 14.41 -29.54
CA ALA A 1 2.95 13.71 -28.36
C ALA A 1 1.83 13.20 -27.44
N ALA A 2 0.92 14.06 -26.96
CA ALA A 2 -0.17 13.67 -26.06
C ALA A 2 -1.07 12.52 -26.58
N VAL A 3 -1.42 12.53 -27.88
CA VAL A 3 -2.26 11.49 -28.51
C VAL A 3 -1.56 10.12 -28.54
N ILE A 4 -0.24 10.11 -28.79
CA ILE A 4 0.56 8.88 -28.83
C ILE A 4 0.73 8.32 -27.40
N GLY A 5 0.95 9.19 -26.41
CA GLY A 5 0.99 8.80 -25.00
C GLY A 5 -0.33 8.21 -24.51
N ALA A 6 -1.47 8.81 -24.88
CA ALA A 6 -2.78 8.28 -24.55
C ALA A 6 -3.04 6.90 -25.19
N ALA A 7 -2.66 6.71 -26.46
CA ALA A 7 -2.77 5.43 -27.15
C ALA A 7 -1.91 4.34 -26.50
N ALA A 8 -0.68 4.67 -26.09
CA ALA A 8 0.20 3.74 -25.38
C ALA A 8 -0.39 3.31 -24.03
N VAL A 9 -0.92 4.24 -23.23
CA VAL A 9 -1.56 3.90 -21.94
C VAL A 9 -2.77 3.00 -22.14
N LEU A 10 -3.60 3.25 -23.15
CA LEU A 10 -4.77 2.42 -23.47
C LEU A 10 -4.39 0.97 -23.83
N ALA A 11 -3.24 0.77 -24.49
CA ALA A 11 -2.74 -0.57 -24.81
C ALA A 11 -2.23 -1.33 -23.57
N PHE A 12 -1.65 -0.64 -22.59
CA PHE A 12 -1.10 -1.25 -21.37
C PHE A 12 -2.12 -1.35 -20.22
N ARG A 13 -3.26 -0.64 -20.29
CA ARG A 13 -4.35 -0.70 -19.31
C ARG A 13 -4.74 -2.09 -18.81
N PRO A 14 -4.87 -3.14 -19.65
CA PRO A 14 -5.26 -4.46 -19.15
C PRO A 14 -4.16 -5.16 -18.34
N MET A 15 -2.89 -4.80 -18.54
CA MET A 15 -1.76 -5.41 -17.81
C MET A 15 -1.43 -4.68 -16.50
N LEU A 16 -1.71 -3.38 -16.43
CA LEU A 16 -1.51 -2.55 -15.22
C LEU A 16 -2.19 -3.08 -13.95
N PRO A 17 -3.46 -3.58 -13.94
CA PRO A 17 -4.07 -4.07 -12.71
C PRO A 17 -3.36 -5.32 -12.17
N TYR A 18 -2.81 -6.17 -13.04
CA TYR A 18 -2.08 -7.36 -12.60
C TYR A 18 -0.74 -7.01 -11.97
N SER A 19 0.01 -6.06 -12.55
CA SER A 19 1.27 -5.60 -11.95
C SER A 19 1.05 -4.82 -10.66
N LEU A 20 -0.01 -4.00 -10.59
CA LEU A 20 -0.41 -3.30 -9.36
C LEU A 20 -0.86 -4.27 -8.28
N ALA A 21 -1.62 -5.32 -8.62
CA ALA A 21 -1.99 -6.36 -7.67
C ALA A 21 -0.77 -7.11 -7.12
N PHE A 22 0.21 -7.42 -7.98
CA PHE A 22 1.46 -8.03 -7.55
C PHE A 22 2.26 -7.10 -6.61
N ALA A 23 2.38 -5.82 -6.96
CA ALA A 23 3.05 -4.83 -6.12
C ALA A 23 2.35 -4.65 -4.76
N ALA A 24 1.01 -4.62 -4.75
CA ALA A 24 0.23 -4.56 -3.51
C ALA A 24 0.48 -5.79 -2.63
N GLY A 25 0.52 -6.98 -3.22
CA GLY A 25 0.86 -8.22 -2.50
C GLY A 25 2.26 -8.20 -1.89
N ALA A 26 3.26 -7.70 -2.62
CA ALA A 26 4.63 -7.57 -2.12
C ALA A 26 4.70 -6.61 -0.91
N MET A 27 3.98 -5.48 -0.96
CA MET A 27 3.92 -4.55 0.16
C MET A 27 3.26 -5.15 1.40
N ILE A 28 2.20 -5.96 1.24
CA ILE A 28 1.55 -6.66 2.36
C ILE A 28 2.52 -7.67 3.01
N TYR A 29 3.24 -8.45 2.20
CA TYR A 29 4.22 -9.43 2.71
C TYR A 29 5.33 -8.76 3.53
N VAL A 30 5.97 -7.72 2.99
CA VAL A 30 7.06 -6.97 3.67
C VAL A 30 6.56 -6.36 4.97
N VAL A 31 5.32 -5.83 4.99
CA VAL A 31 4.75 -5.25 6.21
C VAL A 31 4.56 -6.32 7.30
N ILE A 32 4.01 -7.48 6.95
CA ILE A 32 3.66 -8.52 7.93
C ILE A 32 4.91 -9.27 8.44
N GLU A 33 5.83 -9.60 7.56
CA GLU A 33 6.98 -10.47 7.90
C GLU A 33 8.19 -9.68 8.39
N GLU A 34 8.37 -8.42 7.97
CA GLU A 34 9.53 -7.62 8.34
C GLU A 34 9.15 -6.45 9.23
N LEU A 35 8.24 -5.58 8.79
CA LEU A 35 7.99 -4.31 9.48
C LEU A 35 7.26 -4.46 10.82
N ILE A 36 6.21 -5.28 10.90
CA ILE A 36 5.49 -5.51 12.15
C ILE A 36 6.40 -6.20 13.18
N PRO A 37 7.07 -7.33 12.88
CA PRO A 37 7.95 -8.01 13.84
C PRO A 37 9.11 -7.13 14.30
N GLU A 38 9.72 -6.38 13.39
CA GLU A 38 10.82 -5.46 13.74
C GLU A 38 10.33 -4.31 14.64
N SER A 39 9.11 -3.80 14.41
CA SER A 39 8.49 -2.78 15.26
C SER A 39 8.21 -3.29 16.68
N GLN A 40 7.91 -4.59 16.82
CA GLN A 40 7.64 -5.23 18.11
C GLN A 40 8.88 -5.68 18.86
N ARG A 41 10.02 -5.79 18.17
CA ARG A 41 11.29 -6.33 18.69
C ARG A 41 11.87 -5.55 19.88
N ASN A 42 11.49 -4.30 20.05
CA ASN A 42 11.93 -3.44 21.16
C ASN A 42 11.08 -3.60 22.44
N GLY A 43 10.16 -4.58 22.50
CA GLY A 43 9.34 -4.87 23.67
C GLY A 43 8.13 -3.94 23.84
N ASN A 44 7.81 -3.15 22.80
CA ASN A 44 6.66 -2.23 22.78
C ASN A 44 5.46 -2.74 21.98
N GLU A 45 5.33 -4.07 21.88
CA GLU A 45 4.05 -4.82 21.93
C GLU A 45 2.78 -4.07 21.50
N ASP A 46 2.16 -3.57 22.56
CA ASP A 46 0.86 -2.92 22.53
C ASP A 46 0.93 -1.56 21.81
N ILE A 47 2.01 -0.80 22.00
CA ILE A 47 2.15 0.54 21.42
C ILE A 47 2.32 0.46 19.90
N ALA A 48 3.14 -0.47 19.41
CA ALA A 48 3.33 -0.64 17.97
C ALA A 48 2.07 -1.20 17.30
N THR A 49 1.30 -2.06 17.99
CA THR A 49 -0.02 -2.51 17.50
C THR A 49 -1.04 -1.35 17.49
N LEU A 50 -1.06 -0.53 18.53
CA LEU A 50 -1.95 0.63 18.60
C LEU A 50 -1.60 1.67 17.52
N ALA A 51 -0.30 1.88 17.27
CA ALA A 51 0.20 2.80 16.25
C ALA A 51 -0.14 2.31 14.83
N THR A 52 -0.05 1.00 14.56
CA THR A 52 -0.44 0.43 13.26
C THR A 52 -1.95 0.56 13.02
N ILE A 53 -2.78 0.28 14.03
CA ILE A 53 -4.24 0.52 13.95
C ILE A 53 -4.52 2.01 13.73
N GLY A 54 -3.85 2.91 14.48
CA GLY A 54 -3.99 4.34 14.33
C GLY A 54 -3.62 4.83 12.92
N GLY A 55 -2.50 4.36 12.37
CA GLY A 55 -2.05 4.67 11.01
C GLY A 55 -3.04 4.19 9.94
N PHE A 56 -3.60 2.99 10.12
CA PHE A 56 -4.63 2.46 9.23
C PHE A 56 -5.89 3.34 9.24
N ILE A 57 -6.37 3.74 10.43
CA ILE A 57 -7.54 4.63 10.56
C ILE A 57 -7.26 5.98 9.89
N VAL A 58 -6.09 6.58 10.12
CA VAL A 58 -5.72 7.86 9.50
C VAL A 58 -5.70 7.73 7.97
N MET A 59 -5.10 6.66 7.43
CA MET A 59 -5.12 6.40 5.99
C MET A 59 -6.56 6.27 5.47
N MET A 60 -7.42 5.50 6.14
CA MET A 60 -8.82 5.34 5.74
C MET A 60 -9.58 6.67 5.78
N MET A 61 -9.35 7.51 6.79
CA MET A 61 -9.96 8.84 6.87
C MET A 61 -9.49 9.76 5.73
N LEU A 62 -8.20 9.72 5.39
CA LEU A 62 -7.64 10.50 4.28
C LEU A 62 -8.19 10.02 2.93
N ASP A 63 -8.28 8.71 2.70
CA ASP A 63 -8.82 8.12 1.47
C ASP A 63 -10.31 8.46 1.29
N VAL A 64 -11.11 8.34 2.35
CA VAL A 64 -12.54 8.72 2.30
C VAL A 64 -12.75 10.23 2.18
N GLY A 65 -11.87 11.04 2.80
CA GLY A 65 -12.01 12.49 2.84
C GLY A 65 -11.45 13.23 1.63
N LEU A 66 -10.41 12.69 0.97
CA LEU A 66 -9.78 13.25 -0.23
C LEU A 66 -10.13 12.50 -1.51
N GLY A 67 -10.67 11.28 -1.38
CA GLY A 67 -11.16 10.46 -2.48
C GLY A 67 -12.48 10.94 -3.08
#